data_AF-A0A376RIW0-F1
#
_entry.id   AF-A0A376RIW0-F1
#
_cell.length_a   1.000
_cell.length_b   1.000
_cell.length_c   1.000
_cell.angle_alpha   90.00
_cell.angle_beta   90.00
_cell.angle_gamma   90.00
#
_symmetry.space_group_name_H-M   'P 1'
#
loop_
_entity.id
_entity.type
_entity.pdbx_description
1 polymer ?
#
loop_
_entity_poly.entity_id
_entity_poly.type
_entity_poly.pdbx_seq_one_letter_code
_entity_poly.pdbx_strand_id
1 'polypeptide(L)'
;MSGYTVKPPTGDSNEQTQFIDYFNLFYSKRGQEQISISQQLGNYGTTFFSASRQSYWNTSRSDQQISFGLNVPFGDITTSLNYSYSNNIWQNDRDHLLAFTLNVPFSHWMRTDSQSAFRNSNASYSMSNDLKGGMTNLSGVYGTLLPDNNLNYSVQVGNTHGGNTSSGTSGYSSLNYRGAYGNTNVGYSRNGDSSQIYYGMSGGIIAHADGITFGQPLGDTMVLVKAPGADNVK
;
A
#
# COMPACT_ATOMS: atom_id res chain seq x y z
N MET A 1 33.41 -16.29 3.41
CA MET A 1 34.05 -15.58 4.55
C MET A 1 32.96 -14.90 5.36
N SER A 2 33.04 -14.92 6.69
CA SER A 2 32.25 -14.06 7.58
C SER A 2 33.09 -12.83 7.91
N GLY A 3 32.47 -11.65 7.94
CA GLY A 3 33.10 -10.40 8.38
C GLY A 3 32.45 -9.91 9.66
N TYR A 4 33.25 -9.38 10.58
CA TYR A 4 32.78 -8.83 11.84
C TYR A 4 33.26 -7.38 11.95
N THR A 5 32.37 -6.45 12.30
CA THR A 5 32.78 -5.13 12.79
C THR A 5 32.89 -5.23 14.30
N VAL A 6 34.09 -5.00 14.83
CA VAL A 6 34.37 -5.06 16.27
C VAL A 6 34.53 -3.64 16.78
N LYS A 7 33.82 -3.27 17.86
CA LYS A 7 34.12 -2.01 18.57
C LYS A 7 35.51 -2.16 19.21
N PRO A 8 36.48 -1.26 18.96
CA PRO A 8 37.74 -1.32 19.68
C PRO A 8 37.46 -1.11 21.18
N PRO A 9 38.07 -1.91 22.08
CA PRO A 9 37.83 -1.80 23.50
C PRO A 9 38.31 -0.45 24.01
N THR A 10 37.44 0.28 24.70
CA THR A 10 37.79 1.52 25.38
C THR A 10 38.51 1.19 26.68
N GLY A 11 39.83 0.97 26.59
CA GLY A 11 40.80 1.21 27.66
C GLY A 11 40.77 0.36 28.94
N ASP A 12 39.67 -0.32 29.29
CA ASP A 12 39.58 -1.12 30.52
C ASP A 12 39.59 -2.62 30.23
N SER A 13 40.46 -3.33 30.94
CA SER A 13 40.98 -4.66 30.63
C SER A 13 40.01 -5.82 30.91
N ASN A 14 38.69 -5.64 30.73
CA ASN A 14 37.69 -6.69 30.95
C ASN A 14 36.39 -6.56 30.11
N GLU A 15 36.39 -5.82 28.99
CA GLU A 15 35.24 -5.84 28.08
C GLU A 15 35.32 -6.99 27.08
N GLN A 16 34.33 -7.91 27.15
CA GLN A 16 34.12 -8.93 26.13
C GLN A 16 33.85 -8.27 24.78
N THR A 17 34.53 -8.73 23.73
CA THR A 17 34.33 -8.33 22.35
C THR A 17 32.85 -8.42 21.97
N GLN A 18 32.15 -7.28 21.89
CA GLN A 18 30.78 -7.23 21.40
C GLN A 18 30.78 -7.20 19.87
N PHE A 19 30.31 -8.30 19.27
CA PHE A 19 30.03 -8.37 17.84
C PHE A 19 28.77 -7.56 17.55
N ILE A 20 28.93 -6.39 16.91
CA ILE A 20 27.80 -5.47 16.68
C ILE A 20 26.99 -5.89 15.44
N ASP A 21 27.67 -6.38 14.40
CA ASP A 21 27.05 -6.79 13.14
C ASP A 21 27.68 -8.08 12.59
N TYR A 22 26.84 -9.06 12.28
CA TYR A 22 27.24 -10.29 11.59
C TYR A 22 26.93 -10.17 10.10
N PHE A 23 27.95 -9.96 9.27
CA PHE A 23 27.80 -9.95 7.81
C PHE A 23 28.22 -11.31 7.23
N ASN A 24 27.23 -12.08 6.78
CA ASN A 24 27.50 -13.31 6.05
C ASN A 24 27.85 -12.98 4.59
N LEU A 25 29.14 -12.77 4.30
CA LEU A 25 29.66 -12.44 2.97
C LEU A 25 29.76 -13.67 2.03
N PHE A 26 29.26 -14.85 2.42
CA PHE A 26 29.26 -16.02 1.55
C PHE A 26 28.41 -15.85 0.29
N TYR A 27 27.39 -14.99 0.33
CA TYR A 27 26.49 -14.73 -0.79
C TYR A 27 26.42 -13.24 -1.08
N SER A 28 27.57 -12.63 -1.43
CA SER A 28 27.59 -11.24 -1.89
C SER A 28 26.96 -11.12 -3.28
N LYS A 29 26.23 -10.01 -3.50
CA LYS A 29 25.60 -9.71 -4.79
C LYS A 29 26.67 -9.61 -5.88
N ARG A 30 26.51 -10.40 -6.95
CA ARG A 30 27.46 -10.45 -8.08
C ARG A 30 27.07 -9.50 -9.19
N GLY A 31 25.83 -9.55 -9.63
CA GLY A 31 25.33 -8.75 -10.74
C GLY A 31 23.82 -8.73 -10.77
N GLN A 32 23.26 -7.59 -11.14
CA GLN A 32 21.82 -7.37 -11.20
C GLN A 32 21.43 -6.94 -12.61
N GLU A 33 20.48 -7.67 -13.19
CA GLU A 33 19.85 -7.35 -14.47
C GLU A 33 18.44 -6.84 -14.16
N GLN A 34 18.04 -5.72 -14.77
CA GLN A 34 16.72 -5.14 -14.58
C GLN A 34 16.15 -4.70 -15.93
N ILE A 35 14.89 -5.03 -16.15
CA ILE A 35 14.11 -4.66 -17.33
C ILE A 35 12.81 -4.05 -16.82
N SER A 36 12.43 -2.90 -17.35
CA SER A 36 11.13 -2.29 -17.09
C SER A 36 10.64 -1.65 -18.38
N ILE A 37 9.48 -2.09 -18.84
CA ILE A 37 8.85 -1.66 -20.08
C ILE A 37 7.42 -1.29 -19.73
N SER A 38 7.01 -0.08 -20.08
CA SER A 38 5.62 0.36 -20.02
C SER A 38 5.20 0.81 -21.41
N GLN A 39 4.08 0.28 -21.89
CA GLN A 39 3.57 0.56 -23.22
C GLN A 39 2.10 0.95 -23.12
N GLN A 40 1.79 2.13 -23.66
CA GLN A 40 0.40 2.52 -23.87
C GLN A 40 -0.13 1.80 -25.12
N LEU A 41 -1.30 1.17 -24.99
CA LEU A 41 -2.01 0.46 -26.07
C LEU A 41 -3.09 1.38 -26.68
N GLY A 42 -2.75 2.65 -26.88
CA GLY A 42 -3.69 3.69 -27.30
C GLY A 42 -4.88 3.83 -26.32
N ASN A 43 -6.10 3.74 -26.85
CA ASN A 43 -7.34 3.81 -26.08
C ASN A 43 -7.74 2.46 -25.44
N TYR A 44 -7.05 1.37 -25.78
CA TYR A 44 -7.36 0.03 -25.26
C TYR A 44 -6.77 -0.23 -23.86
N GLY A 45 -5.89 0.65 -23.39
CA GLY A 45 -5.33 0.58 -22.06
C GLY A 45 -3.82 0.73 -22.00
N THR A 46 -3.23 0.23 -20.93
CA THR A 46 -1.78 0.27 -20.69
C THR A 46 -1.31 -1.09 -20.22
N THR A 47 -0.10 -1.46 -20.63
CA THR A 47 0.57 -2.66 -20.11
C THR A 47 1.94 -2.30 -19.58
N PHE A 48 2.37 -3.03 -18.56
CA PHE A 48 3.72 -2.95 -18.05
C PHE A 48 4.30 -4.35 -17.87
N PHE A 49 5.60 -4.43 -18.04
CA PHE A 49 6.40 -5.61 -17.77
C PHE A 49 7.65 -5.15 -17.02
N SER A 50 7.92 -5.76 -15.88
CA SER A 50 9.18 -5.61 -15.17
C SER A 50 9.77 -6.97 -14.84
N ALA A 51 11.07 -7.08 -14.97
CA ALA A 51 11.81 -8.27 -14.57
C ALA A 51 13.13 -7.86 -13.94
N SER A 52 13.53 -8.54 -12.88
CA SER A 52 14.85 -8.39 -12.29
C SER A 52 15.43 -9.74 -11.94
N ARG A 53 16.75 -9.85 -12.09
CA ARG A 53 17.52 -11.03 -11.72
C ARG A 53 18.77 -10.60 -10.98
N GLN A 54 18.90 -11.07 -9.74
CA GLN A 54 20.08 -10.83 -8.91
C GLN A 54 20.88 -12.13 -8.79
N SER A 55 22.08 -12.12 -9.35
CA SER A 55 23.05 -13.20 -9.15
C SER A 55 23.91 -12.94 -7.91
N TYR A 56 24.42 -14.00 -7.32
CA TYR A 56 25.26 -13.96 -6.13
C TYR A 56 26.56 -14.71 -6.39
N TRP A 57 27.64 -14.29 -5.74
CA TRP A 57 28.87 -15.05 -5.72
C TRP A 57 28.67 -16.35 -4.92
N ASN A 58 29.46 -17.38 -5.27
CA ASN A 58 29.49 -18.66 -4.56
C ASN A 58 28.16 -19.47 -4.57
N THR A 59 27.25 -19.15 -5.50
CA THR A 59 26.04 -19.94 -5.78
C THR A 59 25.62 -19.77 -7.24
N SER A 60 24.99 -20.81 -7.79
CA SER A 60 24.31 -20.74 -9.09
C SER A 60 22.86 -20.25 -8.98
N ARG A 61 22.33 -20.11 -7.74
CA ARG A 61 20.99 -19.58 -7.49
C ARG A 61 20.96 -18.06 -7.69
N SER A 62 19.81 -17.55 -8.11
CA SER A 62 19.57 -16.12 -8.28
C SER A 62 18.20 -15.73 -7.76
N ASP A 63 18.08 -14.53 -7.21
CA ASP A 63 16.75 -13.96 -6.97
C ASP A 63 16.17 -13.54 -8.31
N GLN A 64 14.89 -13.81 -8.50
CA GLN A 64 14.15 -13.48 -9.71
C GLN A 64 12.83 -12.86 -9.30
N GLN A 65 12.51 -11.71 -9.89
CA GLN A 65 11.21 -11.08 -9.76
C GLN A 65 10.71 -10.72 -11.14
N ILE A 66 9.51 -11.12 -11.47
CA ILE A 66 8.84 -10.77 -12.72
C ILE A 66 7.47 -10.23 -12.35
N SER A 67 7.09 -9.10 -12.94
CA SER A 67 5.74 -8.55 -12.82
C SER A 67 5.24 -8.14 -14.18
N PHE A 68 4.04 -8.57 -14.52
CA PHE A 68 3.33 -8.17 -15.72
C PHE A 68 2.00 -7.59 -15.29
N GLY A 69 1.58 -6.49 -15.90
CA GLY A 69 0.25 -5.97 -15.67
C GLY A 69 -0.36 -5.40 -16.94
N LEU A 70 -1.68 -5.49 -16.97
CA LEU A 70 -2.53 -4.97 -18.03
C LEU A 70 -3.67 -4.21 -17.36
N ASN A 71 -3.83 -2.94 -17.72
CA ASN A 71 -4.94 -2.12 -17.29
C ASN A 71 -5.76 -1.73 -18.52
N VAL A 72 -7.03 -2.14 -18.54
CA VAL A 72 -7.97 -1.92 -19.64
C VAL A 72 -9.14 -1.09 -19.10
N PRO A 73 -9.31 0.16 -19.56
CA PRO A 73 -10.54 0.90 -19.34
C PRO A 73 -11.64 0.38 -20.26
N PHE A 74 -12.84 0.19 -19.72
CA PHE A 74 -14.06 -0.12 -20.46
C PHE A 74 -15.14 0.90 -20.07
N GLY A 75 -15.24 1.98 -20.86
CA GLY A 75 -16.04 3.14 -20.49
C GLY A 75 -15.54 3.75 -19.18
N ASP A 76 -16.42 3.87 -18.19
CA ASP A 76 -16.07 4.38 -16.86
C ASP A 76 -15.48 3.30 -15.93
N ILE A 77 -15.51 2.03 -16.34
CA ILE A 77 -15.02 0.90 -15.56
C ILE A 77 -13.53 0.71 -15.85
N THR A 78 -12.72 0.51 -14.81
CA THR A 78 -11.30 0.16 -14.99
C THR A 78 -11.07 -1.28 -14.56
N THR A 79 -10.52 -2.08 -15.46
CA THR A 79 -10.12 -3.46 -15.19
C THR A 79 -8.60 -3.55 -15.17
N SER A 80 -8.04 -4.29 -14.22
CA SER A 80 -6.62 -4.58 -14.19
C SER A 80 -6.36 -6.06 -13.94
N LEU A 81 -5.37 -6.59 -14.63
CA LEU A 81 -4.86 -7.94 -14.46
C LEU A 81 -3.36 -7.83 -14.21
N ASN A 82 -2.90 -8.38 -13.10
CA ASN A 82 -1.51 -8.36 -12.69
C ASN A 82 -1.05 -9.79 -12.41
N TYR A 83 0.12 -10.14 -12.92
CA TYR A 83 0.78 -11.38 -12.61
C TYR A 83 2.14 -11.04 -12.02
N SER A 84 2.47 -11.62 -10.87
CA SER A 84 3.78 -11.50 -10.28
C SER A 84 4.35 -12.88 -9.97
N TYR A 85 5.67 -12.97 -10.14
CA TYR A 85 6.47 -14.14 -9.84
C TYR A 85 7.67 -13.68 -9.03
N SER A 86 7.92 -14.35 -7.93
CA SER A 86 9.07 -14.08 -7.06
C SER A 86 9.72 -15.39 -6.66
N ASN A 87 11.04 -15.45 -6.76
CA ASN A 87 11.83 -16.58 -6.31
C ASN A 87 13.09 -16.04 -5.63
N ASN A 88 13.28 -16.37 -4.36
CA ASN A 88 14.42 -15.93 -3.56
C ASN A 88 15.41 -17.08 -3.35
N ILE A 89 16.72 -16.81 -3.29
CA ILE A 89 17.74 -17.85 -3.10
C ILE A 89 17.61 -18.62 -1.77
N TRP A 90 17.00 -17.97 -0.76
CA TRP A 90 16.83 -18.47 0.61
C TRP A 90 15.55 -19.30 0.81
N GLN A 91 14.65 -19.27 -0.18
CA GLN A 91 13.39 -20.01 -0.17
C GLN A 91 13.43 -21.01 -1.32
N ASN A 92 13.00 -22.24 -1.07
CA ASN A 92 12.96 -23.25 -2.13
C ASN A 92 11.66 -23.17 -2.95
N ASP A 93 10.72 -22.34 -2.51
CA ASP A 93 9.42 -22.16 -3.13
C ASP A 93 9.41 -20.91 -4.01
N ARG A 94 8.78 -21.08 -5.16
CA ARG A 94 8.49 -19.99 -6.11
C ARG A 94 7.12 -19.46 -5.81
N ASP A 95 7.00 -18.17 -5.59
CA ASP A 95 5.72 -17.53 -5.34
C ASP A 95 5.17 -16.94 -6.62
N HIS A 96 3.92 -17.28 -6.89
CA HIS A 96 3.17 -16.77 -8.01
C HIS A 96 1.96 -16.04 -7.44
N LEU A 97 1.53 -14.96 -8.09
CA LEU A 97 0.30 -14.29 -7.72
C LEU A 97 -0.33 -13.71 -8.99
N LEU A 98 -1.51 -14.24 -9.33
CA LEU A 98 -2.37 -13.68 -10.36
C LEU A 98 -3.47 -12.87 -9.66
N ALA A 99 -3.48 -11.57 -9.87
CA ALA A 99 -4.45 -10.64 -9.29
C ALA A 99 -5.27 -9.97 -10.39
N PHE A 100 -6.59 -10.04 -10.26
CA PHE A 100 -7.56 -9.34 -11.08
C PHE A 100 -8.27 -8.29 -10.23
N THR A 101 -8.46 -7.08 -10.74
CA THR A 101 -9.24 -6.04 -10.06
C THR A 101 -10.14 -5.32 -11.03
N LEU A 102 -11.38 -5.14 -10.64
CA LEU A 102 -12.43 -4.42 -11.35
C LEU A 102 -12.89 -3.27 -10.47
N ASN A 103 -12.87 -2.05 -10.98
CA ASN A 103 -13.35 -0.87 -10.28
C ASN A 103 -14.42 -0.16 -11.11
N VAL A 104 -15.55 0.10 -10.46
CA VAL A 104 -16.77 0.63 -11.07
C VAL A 104 -17.16 1.90 -10.31
N PRO A 105 -16.98 3.10 -10.91
CA PRO A 105 -17.45 4.33 -10.32
C PRO A 105 -18.96 4.48 -10.50
N PHE A 106 -19.69 4.81 -9.44
CA PHE A 106 -21.14 5.06 -9.53
C PHE A 106 -21.48 6.46 -10.05
N SER A 107 -20.48 7.36 -10.15
CA SER A 107 -20.65 8.75 -10.57
C SER A 107 -21.33 8.92 -11.93
N HIS A 108 -21.10 7.99 -12.86
CA HIS A 108 -21.65 8.03 -14.22
C HIS A 108 -22.96 7.23 -14.37
N TRP A 109 -23.33 6.44 -13.36
CA TRP A 109 -24.56 5.64 -13.35
C TRP A 109 -25.71 6.35 -12.64
N MET A 110 -25.42 7.51 -12.06
CA MET A 110 -26.39 8.42 -11.48
C MET A 110 -26.50 9.68 -12.34
N ARG A 111 -27.67 10.34 -12.32
CA ARG A 111 -27.83 11.60 -13.04
C ARG A 111 -26.81 12.63 -12.54
N THR A 112 -26.30 13.46 -13.45
CA THR A 112 -25.26 14.46 -13.17
C THR A 112 -25.69 15.48 -12.11
N ASP A 113 -27.00 15.74 -11.98
CA ASP A 113 -27.62 16.65 -11.01
C ASP A 113 -27.95 15.99 -9.65
N SER A 114 -27.62 14.71 -9.47
CA SER A 114 -27.91 14.00 -8.22
C SER A 114 -27.07 14.53 -7.06
N GLN A 115 -27.74 14.98 -5.99
CA GLN A 115 -27.15 15.34 -4.70
C GLN A 115 -26.85 14.11 -3.82
N SER A 116 -26.94 12.90 -4.38
CA SER A 116 -26.70 11.67 -3.64
C SER A 116 -25.22 11.53 -3.26
N ALA A 117 -24.96 11.20 -2.00
CA ALA A 117 -23.60 10.88 -1.53
C ALA A 117 -22.99 9.68 -2.28
N PHE A 118 -23.81 8.80 -2.84
CA PHE A 118 -23.38 7.66 -3.64
C PHE A 118 -22.71 8.04 -4.97
N ARG A 119 -22.87 9.29 -5.43
CA ARG A 119 -22.19 9.79 -6.63
C ARG A 119 -20.67 9.76 -6.48
N ASN A 120 -20.16 9.94 -5.26
CA ASN A 120 -18.72 9.95 -4.97
C ASN A 120 -18.25 8.58 -4.45
N SER A 121 -18.99 7.53 -4.78
CA SER A 121 -18.73 6.16 -4.37
C SER A 121 -18.32 5.28 -5.56
N ASN A 122 -17.47 4.31 -5.27
CA ASN A 122 -16.95 3.34 -6.21
C ASN A 122 -17.18 1.96 -5.62
N ALA A 123 -17.52 0.99 -6.47
CA ALA A 123 -17.46 -0.42 -6.14
C ALA A 123 -16.17 -1.03 -6.68
N SER A 124 -15.51 -1.83 -5.85
CA SER A 124 -14.32 -2.59 -6.25
C SER A 124 -14.54 -4.07 -6.02
N TYR A 125 -14.14 -4.87 -6.99
CA TYR A 125 -14.01 -6.30 -6.86
C TYR A 125 -12.57 -6.68 -7.19
N SER A 126 -11.94 -7.49 -6.36
CA SER A 126 -10.60 -8.00 -6.61
C SER A 126 -10.53 -9.49 -6.29
N MET A 127 -9.79 -10.21 -7.10
CA MET A 127 -9.49 -11.63 -6.94
C MET A 127 -7.99 -11.79 -7.00
N SER A 128 -7.42 -12.59 -6.12
CA SER A 128 -6.01 -12.99 -6.18
C SER A 128 -5.88 -14.49 -6.01
N ASN A 129 -4.98 -15.10 -6.75
CA ASN A 129 -4.72 -16.53 -6.73
C ASN A 129 -3.21 -16.78 -6.73
N ASP A 130 -2.75 -17.59 -5.78
CA ASP A 130 -1.32 -17.90 -5.60
C ASP A 130 -0.80 -18.97 -6.56
N LEU A 131 -1.67 -19.52 -7.43
CA LEU A 131 -1.43 -20.65 -8.34
C LEU A 131 -0.94 -21.94 -7.62
N LYS A 132 -1.02 -21.97 -6.29
CA LYS A 132 -0.74 -23.12 -5.40
C LYS A 132 -2.02 -23.61 -4.69
N GLY A 133 -3.17 -23.01 -5.01
CA GLY A 133 -4.49 -23.39 -4.53
C GLY A 133 -5.13 -22.39 -3.56
N GLY A 134 -4.40 -21.37 -3.12
CA GLY A 134 -4.92 -20.24 -2.36
C GLY A 134 -5.57 -19.20 -3.28
N MET A 135 -6.81 -18.86 -2.98
CA MET A 135 -7.57 -17.84 -3.69
C MET A 135 -8.29 -16.92 -2.71
N THR A 136 -8.12 -15.62 -2.88
CA THR A 136 -8.82 -14.58 -2.11
C THR A 136 -9.67 -13.73 -3.03
N ASN A 137 -10.94 -13.61 -2.71
CA ASN A 137 -11.88 -12.70 -3.36
C ASN A 137 -12.25 -11.59 -2.39
N LEU A 138 -12.31 -10.35 -2.84
CA LEU A 138 -12.60 -9.18 -2.03
C LEU A 138 -13.51 -8.23 -2.81
N SER A 139 -14.68 -7.95 -2.24
CA SER A 139 -15.68 -7.04 -2.80
C SER A 139 -15.90 -5.89 -1.83
N GLY A 140 -16.02 -4.66 -2.32
CA GLY A 140 -16.21 -3.53 -1.44
C GLY A 140 -16.73 -2.29 -2.13
N VAL A 141 -17.08 -1.30 -1.30
CA VAL A 141 -17.51 0.03 -1.71
C VAL A 141 -16.70 1.04 -0.92
N TYR A 142 -16.21 2.07 -1.61
CA TYR A 142 -15.48 3.15 -0.99
C TYR A 142 -15.81 4.48 -1.68
N GLY A 143 -15.68 5.58 -0.95
CA GLY A 143 -16.03 6.90 -1.48
C GLY A 143 -15.78 8.02 -0.50
N THR A 144 -16.33 9.19 -0.82
CA THR A 144 -16.32 10.36 0.07
C THR A 144 -17.73 10.76 0.50
N LEU A 145 -17.85 11.22 1.74
CA LEU A 145 -19.04 11.79 2.35
C LEU A 145 -18.76 13.23 2.79
N LEU A 146 -19.81 13.90 3.26
CA LEU A 146 -19.87 15.31 3.68
C LEU A 146 -19.78 16.30 2.50
N PRO A 147 -20.28 17.55 2.66
CA PRO A 147 -20.30 18.55 1.59
C PRO A 147 -18.92 18.85 1.00
N ASP A 148 -17.87 18.74 1.82
CA ASP A 148 -16.48 19.01 1.43
C ASP A 148 -15.73 17.77 0.92
N ASN A 149 -16.39 16.60 0.83
CA ASN A 149 -15.75 15.32 0.49
C ASN A 149 -14.56 14.99 1.41
N ASN A 150 -14.60 15.47 2.64
CA ASN A 150 -13.51 15.37 3.61
C ASN A 150 -13.63 14.16 4.53
N LEU A 151 -14.68 13.33 4.38
CA LEU A 151 -14.79 12.04 5.04
C LEU A 151 -14.70 10.91 4.01
N ASN A 152 -13.55 10.25 3.93
CA ASN A 152 -13.38 9.04 3.14
C ASN A 152 -13.87 7.82 3.92
N TYR A 153 -14.65 6.95 3.27
CA TYR A 153 -15.07 5.68 3.84
C TYR A 153 -14.69 4.53 2.89
N SER A 154 -14.40 3.37 3.46
CA SER A 154 -14.18 2.13 2.70
C SER A 154 -14.72 0.96 3.49
N VAL A 155 -15.53 0.12 2.85
CA VAL A 155 -16.03 -1.13 3.42
C VAL A 155 -15.79 -2.23 2.42
N GLN A 156 -15.10 -3.29 2.83
CA GLN A 156 -14.73 -4.40 1.97
C GLN A 156 -14.94 -5.70 2.72
N VAL A 157 -15.45 -6.70 2.04
CA VAL A 157 -15.67 -8.05 2.56
C VAL A 157 -15.10 -9.04 1.57
N GLY A 158 -14.38 -10.01 2.09
CA GLY A 158 -13.67 -10.97 1.27
C GLY A 158 -13.71 -12.35 1.88
N ASN A 159 -13.30 -13.32 1.08
CA ASN A 159 -13.17 -14.69 1.53
C ASN A 159 -11.94 -15.30 0.89
N THR A 160 -11.12 -15.92 1.73
CA THR A 160 -9.91 -16.62 1.32
C THR A 160 -10.15 -18.11 1.46
N HIS A 161 -9.80 -18.89 0.45
CA HIS A 161 -9.94 -20.34 0.47
C HIS A 161 -8.70 -21.01 -0.13
N GLY A 162 -8.34 -22.17 0.42
CA GLY A 162 -7.34 -23.08 -0.16
C GLY A 162 -5.88 -22.70 0.11
N GLY A 163 -4.98 -23.57 -0.37
CA GLY A 163 -3.54 -23.52 -0.11
C GLY A 163 -3.15 -24.00 1.30
N ASN A 164 -2.08 -23.43 1.86
CA ASN A 164 -1.65 -23.65 3.26
C ASN A 164 -2.42 -22.79 4.28
N THR A 165 -3.42 -22.05 3.84
CA THR A 165 -4.22 -21.12 4.65
C THR A 165 -5.57 -21.71 5.00
N SER A 166 -5.99 -21.56 6.25
CA SER A 166 -7.35 -21.87 6.68
C SER A 166 -8.35 -20.98 5.92
N SER A 167 -9.40 -21.59 5.36
CA SER A 167 -10.48 -20.83 4.72
C SER A 167 -11.11 -19.87 5.73
N GLY A 168 -11.32 -18.62 5.34
CA GLY A 168 -11.77 -17.60 6.27
C GLY A 168 -12.32 -16.35 5.60
N THR A 169 -13.39 -15.84 6.17
CA THR A 169 -13.96 -14.54 5.79
C THR A 169 -13.11 -13.42 6.36
N SER A 170 -12.81 -12.44 5.50
CA SER A 170 -12.18 -11.18 5.88
C SER A 170 -13.19 -10.03 5.73
N GLY A 171 -13.06 -9.04 6.59
CA GLY A 171 -13.86 -7.83 6.56
C GLY A 171 -13.00 -6.65 6.96
N TYR A 172 -13.06 -5.57 6.19
CA TYR A 172 -12.34 -4.34 6.42
C TYR A 172 -13.32 -3.17 6.37
N SER A 173 -13.29 -2.30 7.36
CA SER A 173 -13.95 -1.00 7.31
C SER A 173 -12.98 0.08 7.74
N SER A 174 -13.04 1.24 7.09
CA SER A 174 -12.26 2.40 7.49
C SER A 174 -13.01 3.70 7.21
N LEU A 175 -12.73 4.67 8.08
CA LEU A 175 -13.19 6.05 8.02
C LEU A 175 -11.97 6.96 8.20
N ASN A 176 -11.78 7.90 7.29
CA ASN A 176 -10.71 8.88 7.36
C ASN A 176 -11.32 10.26 7.19
N TYR A 177 -11.20 11.10 8.21
CA TYR A 177 -11.72 12.45 8.23
C TYR A 177 -10.57 13.47 8.13
N ARG A 178 -10.68 14.42 7.20
CA ARG A 178 -9.75 15.53 7.00
C ARG A 178 -10.41 16.83 7.45
N GLY A 179 -10.22 17.18 8.71
CA GLY A 179 -10.74 18.42 9.29
C GLY A 179 -9.85 19.62 8.98
N ALA A 180 -10.32 20.80 9.37
CA ALA A 180 -9.53 22.03 9.34
C ALA A 180 -8.36 21.99 10.34
N TYR A 181 -8.58 21.35 11.50
CA TYR A 181 -7.64 21.32 12.63
C TYR A 181 -6.80 20.03 12.73
N GLY A 182 -6.91 19.13 11.74
CA GLY A 182 -6.22 17.85 11.76
C GLY A 182 -7.00 16.75 11.03
N ASN A 183 -6.37 15.59 10.95
CA ASN A 183 -6.89 14.40 10.32
C ASN A 183 -7.07 13.29 11.37
N THR A 184 -8.17 12.55 11.25
CA THR A 184 -8.46 11.41 12.11
C THR A 184 -8.78 10.21 11.24
N ASN A 185 -8.20 9.05 11.56
CA ASN A 185 -8.48 7.80 10.89
C ASN A 185 -8.91 6.74 11.91
N VAL A 186 -9.95 5.99 11.57
CA VAL A 186 -10.41 4.84 12.34
C VAL A 186 -10.68 3.70 11.35
N GLY A 187 -10.23 2.50 11.68
CA GLY A 187 -10.45 1.32 10.87
C GLY A 187 -10.63 0.09 11.72
N TYR A 188 -11.31 -0.90 11.16
CA TYR A 188 -11.51 -2.20 11.75
C TYR A 188 -11.23 -3.25 10.69
N SER A 189 -10.37 -4.21 10.98
CA SER A 189 -10.13 -5.37 10.14
C SER A 189 -10.37 -6.64 10.92
N ARG A 190 -11.10 -7.58 10.32
CA ARG A 190 -11.24 -8.94 10.81
C ARG A 190 -10.80 -9.89 9.71
N ASN A 191 -9.98 -10.87 10.05
CA ASN A 191 -9.56 -11.92 9.14
C ASN A 191 -9.61 -13.27 9.88
N GLY A 192 -10.63 -14.08 9.58
CA GLY A 192 -10.92 -15.29 10.35
C GLY A 192 -11.14 -14.98 11.84
N ASP A 193 -10.26 -15.53 12.68
CA ASP A 193 -10.30 -15.38 14.14
C ASP A 193 -9.56 -14.13 14.65
N SER A 194 -8.74 -13.50 13.80
CA SER A 194 -8.01 -12.28 14.17
C SER A 194 -8.84 -11.03 13.90
N SER A 195 -8.87 -10.11 14.85
CA SER A 195 -9.45 -8.78 14.66
C SER A 195 -8.50 -7.71 15.18
N GLN A 196 -8.49 -6.58 14.47
CA GLN A 196 -7.64 -5.44 14.77
C GLN A 196 -8.44 -4.15 14.57
N ILE A 197 -8.23 -3.20 15.48
CA ILE A 197 -8.78 -1.85 15.39
C ILE A 197 -7.59 -0.90 15.17
N TYR A 198 -7.69 -0.09 14.14
CA TYR A 198 -6.74 0.97 13.83
C TYR A 198 -7.37 2.30 14.20
N TYR A 199 -6.63 3.14 14.89
CA TYR A 199 -7.02 4.52 15.15
C TYR A 199 -5.78 5.40 15.09
N GLY A 200 -5.94 6.60 14.57
CA GLY A 200 -4.86 7.56 14.42
C GLY A 200 -5.39 8.96 14.34
N MET A 201 -4.60 9.90 14.83
CA MET A 201 -4.84 11.33 14.69
C MET A 201 -3.52 12.00 14.32
N SER A 202 -3.57 12.90 13.36
CA SER A 202 -2.41 13.65 12.88
C SER A 202 -2.81 15.08 12.62
N GLY A 203 -1.94 16.02 12.95
CA GLY A 203 -2.23 17.45 12.81
C GLY A 203 -0.96 18.27 12.93
N GLY A 204 -1.09 19.55 12.58
CA GLY A 204 -0.05 20.55 12.64
C GLY A 204 -0.35 21.60 13.70
N ILE A 205 0.70 22.11 14.35
CA ILE A 205 0.60 23.26 15.26
C ILE A 205 1.65 24.27 14.81
N ILE A 206 1.22 25.50 14.53
CA ILE A 206 2.09 26.62 14.20
C ILE A 206 1.99 27.65 15.32
N ALA A 207 3.11 27.93 15.99
CA ALA A 207 3.24 29.07 16.88
C ALA A 207 3.81 30.26 16.10
N HIS A 208 3.10 31.39 16.13
CA HIS A 208 3.48 32.63 15.45
C HIS A 208 3.21 33.85 16.35
N ALA A 209 3.62 35.04 15.91
CA ALA A 209 3.54 36.27 16.72
C ALA A 209 2.12 36.61 17.23
N ASP A 210 1.08 36.12 16.55
CA ASP A 210 -0.33 36.37 16.90
C ASP A 210 -0.99 35.20 17.64
N GLY A 211 -0.25 34.13 17.98
CA GLY A 211 -0.76 33.01 18.76
C GLY A 211 -0.42 31.64 18.19
N ILE A 212 -1.30 30.67 18.46
CA ILE A 212 -1.15 29.28 18.03
C ILE A 212 -2.27 28.95 17.06
N THR A 213 -1.92 28.43 15.89
CA THR A 213 -2.87 27.96 14.88
C THR A 213 -2.72 26.45 14.71
N PHE A 214 -3.83 25.72 14.82
CA PHE A 214 -3.91 24.27 14.57
C PHE A 214 -4.33 24.04 13.12
N GLY A 215 -3.81 22.97 12.51
CA GLY A 215 -4.08 22.65 11.13
C GLY A 215 -3.90 21.18 10.79
N GLN A 216 -4.01 20.87 9.51
CA GLN A 216 -3.60 19.59 8.96
C GLN A 216 -2.08 19.37 9.12
N PRO A 217 -1.57 18.13 9.02
CA PRO A 217 -0.13 17.85 9.07
C PRO A 217 0.67 18.78 8.16
N LEU A 218 1.72 19.38 8.72
CA LEU A 218 2.51 20.43 8.08
C LEU A 218 3.52 19.81 7.10
N GLY A 219 3.65 20.42 5.92
CA GLY A 219 4.74 20.13 4.97
C GLY A 219 5.93 21.08 5.14
N ASP A 220 6.95 20.93 4.29
CA ASP A 220 8.17 21.75 4.36
C ASP A 220 7.91 23.25 4.11
N THR A 221 6.99 23.56 3.20
CA THR A 221 6.57 24.94 2.90
C THR A 221 5.13 25.13 3.34
N MET A 222 4.89 26.17 4.14
CA MET A 222 3.58 26.46 4.73
C MET A 222 3.15 27.89 4.44
N VAL A 223 1.85 28.08 4.24
CA VAL A 223 1.23 29.40 4.13
C VAL A 223 0.34 29.61 5.34
N LEU A 224 0.61 30.65 6.12
CA LEU A 224 -0.24 31.07 7.23
C LEU A 224 -1.20 32.16 6.74
N VAL A 225 -2.50 31.87 6.75
CA VAL A 225 -3.54 32.84 6.41
C VAL A 225 -4.02 33.52 7.69
N LYS A 226 -3.89 34.85 7.76
CA LYS A 226 -4.40 35.66 8.87
C LYS A 226 -5.57 36.51 8.38
N ALA A 227 -6.79 36.13 8.77
CA ALA A 227 -8.01 36.86 8.45
C ALA A 227 -8.84 37.09 9.73
N PRO A 228 -8.52 38.14 10.52
CA PRO A 228 -9.25 38.41 11.77
C PRO A 228 -10.73 38.70 11.50
N GLY A 229 -11.63 38.02 12.22
CA GLY A 229 -13.09 38.18 12.10
C GLY A 229 -13.75 37.30 11.03
N ALA A 230 -12.98 36.54 10.27
CA ALA A 230 -13.48 35.50 9.36
C ALA A 230 -13.55 34.16 10.11
N ASP A 231 -14.76 33.64 10.31
CA ASP A 231 -14.98 32.30 10.85
C ASP A 231 -15.52 31.35 9.77
N ASN A 232 -15.10 30.09 9.81
CA ASN A 232 -15.49 29.03 8.88
C ASN A 232 -15.37 29.40 7.38
N VAL A 233 -14.29 30.12 7.01
CA VAL A 233 -14.01 30.55 5.63
C VAL A 233 -13.20 29.49 4.90
N LYS A 234 -13.59 29.21 3.65
CA LYS A 234 -12.96 28.24 2.75
C LYS A 234 -12.27 28.95 1.59
#